data_AF-A0A2V6FVC5-F1
#
_entry.id   AF-A0A2V6FVC5-F1
#
_cell.length_a   1.000
_cell.length_b   1.000
_cell.length_c   1.000
_cell.angle_alpha   90.00
_cell.angle_beta   90.00
_cell.angle_gamma   90.00
#
_symmetry.space_group_name_H-M   'P 1'
#
loop_
_entity.id
_entity.type
_entity.pdbx_description
1 polymer ?
#
loop_
_entity_poly.entity_id
_entity_poly.type
_entity_poly.pdbx_seq_one_letter_code
_entity_poly.pdbx_strand_id
1 'polypeptide(L)'
;MIRTVVFIIAFSLCASAACAKDERSIRKLRDALVALAPDVDPAEAELLSVTAHTASRDCAREYGLVCTPIFQNLLIHMGKRQRGYCGHYTRDIGEHLKELKLKTLVLHWGAAFAGTIDENNCLVVTARNQPFEYGIVLDGWRRGGRLFWSALKKDSEYDSGVDAQWRASRHGSYGVSAWKEDPLYTAWLQDYTQASKWQWQTTAR
;
A
#
# COMPACT_ATOMS: atom_id res chain seq x y z
N MET A 1 -5.93 -37.70 20.81
CA MET A 1 -6.69 -37.54 19.55
C MET A 1 -7.61 -36.33 19.55
N ILE A 2 -8.42 -36.09 20.60
CA ILE A 2 -9.34 -34.92 20.68
C ILE A 2 -8.59 -33.57 20.58
N ARG A 3 -7.46 -33.39 21.28
CA ARG A 3 -6.63 -32.17 21.17
C ARG A 3 -6.16 -31.90 19.74
N THR A 4 -5.67 -32.92 19.04
CA THR A 4 -5.16 -32.80 17.66
C THR A 4 -6.29 -32.44 16.67
N VAL A 5 -7.47 -33.04 16.84
CA VAL A 5 -8.66 -32.74 16.01
C VAL A 5 -9.16 -31.31 16.24
N VAL A 6 -9.19 -30.85 17.50
CA VAL A 6 -9.56 -29.45 17.85
C VAL A 6 -8.57 -28.46 17.23
N PHE A 7 -7.26 -28.74 17.26
CA PHE A 7 -6.25 -27.89 16.63
C PHE A 7 -6.39 -27.83 15.10
N ILE A 8 -6.68 -28.95 14.43
CA ILE A 8 -6.89 -28.97 12.97
C ILE A 8 -8.14 -28.19 12.57
N ILE A 9 -9.25 -28.36 13.30
CA ILE A 9 -10.50 -27.65 13.04
C ILE A 9 -10.31 -26.14 13.27
N ALA A 10 -9.67 -25.74 14.38
CA ALA A 10 -9.39 -24.33 14.66
C ALA A 10 -8.47 -23.69 13.61
N PHE A 11 -7.44 -24.41 13.14
CA PHE A 11 -6.53 -23.91 12.11
C PHE A 11 -7.20 -23.76 10.74
N SER A 12 -8.06 -24.72 10.36
CA SER A 12 -8.86 -24.65 9.14
C SER A 12 -9.83 -23.47 9.14
N LEU A 13 -10.56 -23.26 10.24
CA LEU A 13 -11.47 -22.11 10.43
C LEU A 13 -10.74 -20.76 10.33
N CYS A 14 -9.55 -20.65 10.93
CA CYS A 14 -8.72 -19.44 10.86
C CYS A 14 -8.24 -19.16 9.42
N ALA A 15 -7.81 -20.18 8.68
CA ALA A 15 -7.37 -20.03 7.29
C ALA A 15 -8.52 -19.58 6.38
N SER A 16 -9.72 -20.17 6.53
CA SER A 16 -10.91 -19.76 5.77
C SER A 16 -11.33 -18.32 6.08
N ALA A 17 -11.29 -17.90 7.35
CA ALA A 17 -11.62 -16.54 7.75
C ALA A 17 -10.63 -15.50 7.20
N ALA A 18 -9.33 -15.82 7.17
CA ALA A 18 -8.31 -14.95 6.59
C ALA A 18 -8.50 -14.78 5.07
N CYS A 19 -8.74 -15.88 4.36
CA CYS A 19 -9.02 -15.86 2.92
C CYS A 19 -10.30 -15.05 2.59
N ALA A 20 -11.39 -15.27 3.33
CA ALA A 20 -12.64 -14.53 3.15
C ALA A 20 -12.51 -13.03 3.43
N LYS A 21 -11.63 -12.63 4.35
CA LYS A 21 -11.34 -11.22 4.65
C LYS A 21 -10.56 -10.56 3.50
N ASP A 22 -9.61 -11.28 2.91
CA ASP A 22 -8.81 -10.81 1.79
C ASP A 22 -9.67 -10.60 0.54
N GLU A 23 -10.49 -11.59 0.21
CA GLU A 23 -11.48 -11.53 -0.88
C GLU A 23 -12.46 -10.35 -0.71
N ARG A 24 -12.88 -10.07 0.53
CA ARG A 24 -13.71 -8.89 0.83
C ARG A 24 -12.94 -7.59 0.60
N SER A 25 -11.67 -7.54 0.96
CA SER A 25 -10.82 -6.36 0.77
C SER A 25 -10.59 -6.08 -0.71
N ILE A 26 -10.29 -7.12 -1.49
CA ILE A 26 -10.11 -7.06 -2.95
C ILE A 26 -11.36 -6.47 -3.61
N ARG A 27 -12.54 -7.02 -3.33
CA ARG A 27 -13.80 -6.51 -3.89
C ARG A 27 -14.08 -5.06 -3.51
N LYS A 28 -13.87 -4.71 -2.23
CA LYS A 28 -14.10 -3.34 -1.77
C LYS A 28 -13.12 -2.33 -2.37
N LEU A 29 -11.86 -2.73 -2.59
CA LEU A 29 -10.89 -1.88 -3.27
C LEU A 29 -11.26 -1.69 -4.74
N ARG A 30 -11.67 -2.76 -5.45
CA ARG A 30 -12.22 -2.64 -6.81
C ARG A 30 -13.35 -1.61 -6.83
N ASP A 31 -14.35 -1.78 -5.97
CA ASP A 31 -15.52 -0.89 -5.94
C ASP A 31 -15.10 0.56 -5.65
N ALA A 32 -14.11 0.78 -4.78
CA ALA A 32 -13.59 2.11 -4.49
C ALA A 32 -12.85 2.73 -5.69
N LEU A 33 -12.07 1.94 -6.43
CA LEU A 33 -11.37 2.37 -7.64
C LEU A 33 -12.35 2.74 -8.76
N VAL A 34 -13.37 1.90 -8.98
CA VAL A 34 -14.46 2.21 -9.94
C VAL A 34 -15.20 3.48 -9.55
N ALA A 35 -15.36 3.74 -8.25
CA ALA A 35 -16.02 4.94 -7.76
C ALA A 35 -15.16 6.22 -7.88
N LEU A 36 -13.89 6.14 -8.31
CA LEU A 36 -13.05 7.33 -8.48
C LEU A 36 -13.58 8.26 -9.59
N ALA A 37 -14.03 7.70 -10.71
CA ALA A 37 -14.63 8.43 -11.81
C ALA A 37 -15.48 7.50 -12.71
N PRO A 38 -16.49 8.02 -13.44
CA PRO A 38 -17.38 7.21 -14.28
C PRO A 38 -16.70 6.49 -15.47
N ASP A 39 -15.52 6.96 -15.88
CA ASP A 39 -14.73 6.44 -17.00
C ASP A 39 -13.71 5.38 -16.59
N VAL A 40 -13.62 5.04 -15.30
CA VAL A 40 -12.77 3.95 -14.81
C VAL A 40 -13.30 2.61 -15.32
N ASP A 41 -12.44 1.82 -15.96
CA ASP A 41 -12.77 0.46 -16.43
C ASP A 41 -12.86 -0.49 -15.21
N PRO A 42 -14.03 -1.11 -14.95
CA PRO A 42 -14.18 -2.06 -13.85
C PRO A 42 -13.25 -3.28 -13.93
N ALA A 43 -12.90 -3.73 -15.13
CA ALA A 43 -11.98 -4.85 -15.31
C ALA A 43 -10.54 -4.45 -14.96
N GLU A 44 -10.13 -3.23 -15.31
CA GLU A 44 -8.85 -2.66 -14.93
C GLU A 44 -8.74 -2.48 -13.41
N ALA A 45 -9.80 -1.96 -12.77
CA ALA A 45 -9.88 -1.81 -11.33
C ALA A 45 -9.82 -3.14 -10.56
N GLU A 46 -10.46 -4.20 -11.09
CA GLU A 46 -10.39 -5.56 -10.52
C GLU A 46 -8.96 -6.10 -10.62
N LEU A 47 -8.33 -6.00 -11.80
CA LEU A 47 -6.98 -6.48 -12.01
C LEU A 47 -5.98 -5.76 -11.11
N LEU A 48 -6.07 -4.43 -11.00
CA LEU A 48 -5.25 -3.64 -10.08
C LEU A 48 -5.47 -4.10 -8.63
N SER A 49 -6.72 -4.24 -8.19
CA SER A 49 -7.04 -4.66 -6.83
C SER A 49 -6.44 -6.02 -6.46
N VAL A 50 -6.63 -7.03 -7.31
CA VAL A 50 -6.07 -8.38 -7.11
C VAL A 50 -4.54 -8.35 -7.11
N THR A 51 -3.95 -7.61 -8.05
CA THR A 51 -2.49 -7.53 -8.21
C THR A 51 -1.86 -6.84 -7.00
N ALA A 52 -2.42 -5.72 -6.52
CA ALA A 52 -1.92 -5.00 -5.36
C ALA A 52 -1.95 -5.86 -4.09
N HIS A 53 -3.05 -6.59 -3.84
CA HIS A 53 -3.15 -7.50 -2.69
C HIS A 53 -2.16 -8.66 -2.79
N THR A 54 -1.96 -9.20 -3.99
CA THR A 54 -1.03 -10.32 -4.22
C THR A 54 0.42 -9.88 -4.06
N ALA A 55 0.83 -8.81 -4.76
CA ALA A 55 2.18 -8.24 -4.65
C ALA A 55 2.54 -7.84 -3.21
N SER A 56 1.59 -7.26 -2.46
CA SER A 56 1.81 -6.91 -1.05
C SER A 56 2.13 -8.14 -0.18
N ARG A 57 1.46 -9.27 -0.42
CA ARG A 57 1.72 -10.52 0.31
C ARG A 57 3.03 -11.15 -0.12
N ASP A 58 3.35 -11.09 -1.40
CA ASP A 58 4.59 -11.63 -1.95
C ASP A 58 5.79 -10.86 -1.40
N CYS A 59 5.73 -9.52 -1.34
CA CYS A 59 6.73 -8.69 -0.67
C CYS A 59 6.98 -9.13 0.79
N ALA A 60 5.92 -9.36 1.56
CA ALA A 60 6.09 -9.80 2.96
C ALA A 60 6.71 -11.19 3.09
N ARG A 61 6.40 -12.09 2.15
CA ARG A 61 7.03 -13.42 2.09
C ARG A 61 8.50 -13.32 1.71
N GLU A 62 8.82 -12.56 0.67
CA GLU A 62 10.18 -12.37 0.15
C GLU A 62 11.10 -11.66 1.15
N TYR A 63 10.59 -10.65 1.86
CA TYR A 63 11.37 -9.93 2.86
C TYR A 63 11.47 -10.68 4.20
N GLY A 64 10.79 -11.82 4.32
CA GLY A 64 10.75 -12.64 5.52
C GLY A 64 10.27 -11.84 6.74
N LEU A 65 9.16 -11.12 6.59
CA LEU A 65 8.62 -10.28 7.65
C LEU A 65 8.22 -11.15 8.85
N VAL A 66 8.88 -10.96 10.00
CA VAL A 66 8.69 -11.83 11.18
C VAL A 66 7.71 -11.24 12.19
N CYS A 67 7.64 -9.91 12.29
CA CYS A 67 6.88 -9.21 13.33
C CYS A 67 6.19 -7.96 12.78
N THR A 68 6.55 -6.79 13.30
CA THR A 68 5.97 -5.50 12.92
C THR A 68 6.83 -4.80 11.88
N PRO A 69 6.27 -3.87 11.11
CA PRO A 69 7.02 -3.07 10.14
C PRO A 69 8.17 -2.27 10.80
N ILE A 70 7.94 -1.76 12.01
CA ILE A 70 8.97 -1.09 12.83
C ILE A 70 10.13 -2.04 13.16
N PHE A 71 9.84 -3.29 13.52
CA PHE A 71 10.86 -4.28 13.80
C PHE A 71 11.65 -4.65 12.54
N GLN A 72 10.98 -4.73 11.38
CA GLN A 72 11.66 -4.91 10.10
C GLN A 72 12.63 -3.75 9.82
N ASN A 73 12.21 -2.51 10.03
CA ASN A 73 13.09 -1.34 9.86
C ASN A 73 14.31 -1.43 10.79
N LEU A 74 14.12 -1.83 12.05
CA LEU A 74 15.24 -2.06 12.98
C LEU A 74 16.20 -3.14 12.47
N LEU A 75 15.69 -4.27 11.96
CA LEU A 75 16.53 -5.35 11.42
C LEU A 75 17.33 -4.90 10.20
N ILE A 76 16.77 -4.04 9.35
CA ILE A 76 17.49 -3.48 8.20
C ILE A 76 18.56 -2.50 8.68
N HIS A 77 18.26 -1.61 9.63
CA HIS A 77 19.24 -0.70 10.23
C HIS A 77 20.41 -1.46 10.87
N MET A 78 20.15 -2.63 11.48
CA MET A 78 21.18 -3.51 12.04
C MET A 78 21.94 -4.35 11.00
N GLY A 79 21.64 -4.19 9.70
CA GLY A 79 22.26 -4.97 8.62
C GLY A 79 21.83 -6.44 8.56
N LYS A 80 20.82 -6.85 9.34
CA LYS A 80 20.32 -8.25 9.39
C LYS A 80 19.33 -8.57 8.26
N ARG A 81 18.85 -7.54 7.56
CA ARG A 81 17.95 -7.61 6.41
C ARG A 81 18.38 -6.55 5.38
N GLN A 82 18.20 -6.85 4.10
CA GLN A 82 18.55 -5.93 3.02
C GLN A 82 17.32 -5.14 2.50
N ARG A 83 16.11 -5.67 2.69
CA ARG A 83 14.85 -5.12 2.16
C ARG A 83 13.71 -5.18 3.19
N GLY A 84 12.62 -4.45 2.91
CA GLY A 84 11.44 -4.37 3.80
C GLY A 84 11.09 -2.98 4.34
N TYR A 85 11.78 -1.94 3.90
CA TYR A 85 11.40 -0.54 4.07
C TYR A 85 10.09 -0.19 3.34
N CYS A 86 9.43 0.89 3.75
CA CYS A 86 8.15 1.26 3.14
C CYS A 86 8.30 1.65 1.66
N GLY A 87 9.40 2.31 1.29
CA GLY A 87 9.78 2.56 -0.10
C GLY A 87 10.03 1.27 -0.90
N HIS A 88 10.54 0.20 -0.27
CA HIS A 88 10.70 -1.08 -0.95
C HIS A 88 9.36 -1.74 -1.30
N TYR A 89 8.41 -1.75 -0.36
CA TYR A 89 7.05 -2.22 -0.64
C TYR A 89 6.39 -1.39 -1.75
N THR A 90 6.50 -0.07 -1.67
CA THR A 90 5.89 0.84 -2.65
C THR A 90 6.43 0.61 -4.04
N ARG A 91 7.76 0.48 -4.17
CA ARG A 91 8.41 0.18 -5.45
C ARG A 91 7.99 -1.17 -5.99
N ASP A 92 8.13 -2.24 -5.21
CA ASP A 92 7.95 -3.61 -5.72
C ASP A 92 6.46 -3.86 -6.06
N ILE A 93 5.52 -3.37 -5.25
CA ILE A 93 4.10 -3.37 -5.63
C ILE A 93 3.87 -2.52 -6.89
N GLY A 94 4.53 -1.37 -6.98
CA GLY A 94 4.46 -0.47 -8.13
C GLY A 94 4.90 -1.15 -9.42
N GLU A 95 6.01 -1.90 -9.39
CA GLU A 95 6.51 -2.68 -10.54
C GLU A 95 5.45 -3.64 -11.07
N HIS A 96 4.81 -4.43 -10.21
CA HIS A 96 3.73 -5.32 -10.61
C HIS A 96 2.52 -4.57 -11.18
N LEU A 97 2.14 -3.43 -10.60
CA LEU A 97 1.03 -2.63 -11.11
C LEU A 97 1.34 -1.94 -12.45
N LYS A 98 2.60 -1.59 -12.70
CA LYS A 98 3.05 -1.01 -13.98
C LYS A 98 2.89 -2.00 -15.14
N GLU A 99 3.12 -3.29 -14.90
CA GLU A 99 2.98 -4.34 -15.91
C GLU A 99 1.56 -4.42 -16.48
N LEU A 100 0.57 -3.96 -15.72
CA LEU A 100 -0.84 -3.92 -16.13
C LEU A 100 -1.13 -2.88 -17.23
N LYS A 101 -0.21 -1.92 -17.47
CA LYS A 101 -0.35 -0.86 -18.49
C LYS A 101 -1.70 -0.16 -18.43
N LEU A 102 -2.01 0.35 -17.24
CA LEU A 102 -3.28 0.97 -16.86
C LEU A 102 -3.73 2.07 -17.85
N LYS A 103 -5.00 2.03 -18.22
CA LYS A 103 -5.62 2.86 -19.26
C LYS A 103 -6.63 3.86 -18.74
N THR A 104 -7.17 3.67 -17.55
CA THR A 104 -8.17 4.56 -16.94
C THR A 104 -7.71 5.05 -15.58
N LEU A 105 -6.77 4.33 -14.96
CA LEU A 105 -6.16 4.67 -13.68
C LEU A 105 -4.72 5.18 -13.86
N VAL A 106 -4.28 6.00 -12.90
CA VAL A 106 -2.94 6.56 -12.84
C VAL A 106 -2.30 6.20 -11.50
N LEU A 107 -1.04 5.74 -11.56
CA LEU A 107 -0.25 5.44 -10.38
C LEU A 107 0.62 6.64 -10.02
N HIS A 108 0.61 6.99 -8.75
CA HIS A 108 1.40 8.07 -8.16
C HIS A 108 2.21 7.52 -6.99
N TRP A 109 3.38 8.11 -6.76
CA TRP A 109 4.16 7.86 -5.56
C TRP A 109 3.76 8.86 -4.48
N GLY A 110 3.27 8.36 -3.35
CA GLY A 110 2.97 9.16 -2.17
C GLY A 110 4.08 9.05 -1.14
N ALA A 111 4.50 10.18 -0.59
CA ALA A 111 5.39 10.26 0.57
C ALA A 111 4.73 11.09 1.67
N ALA A 112 4.66 10.55 2.89
CA ALA A 112 4.23 11.25 4.09
C ALA A 112 5.44 11.47 4.99
N PHE A 113 5.52 12.67 5.59
CA PHE A 113 6.63 13.07 6.49
C PHE A 113 8.04 12.79 5.93
N ALA A 114 8.21 13.00 4.62
CA ALA A 114 9.46 12.73 3.90
C ALA A 114 10.68 13.42 4.56
N GLY A 115 11.77 12.68 4.70
CA GLY A 115 13.01 13.14 5.33
C GLY A 115 13.02 13.08 6.86
N THR A 116 11.95 12.58 7.49
CA THR A 116 11.86 12.43 8.95
C THR A 116 11.94 10.96 9.38
N ILE A 117 12.00 10.70 10.68
CA ILE A 117 11.95 9.33 11.22
C ILE A 117 10.57 8.67 11.06
N ASP A 118 9.54 9.48 10.85
CA ASP A 118 8.15 9.05 10.66
C ASP A 118 7.78 8.97 9.17
N GLU A 119 8.78 9.00 8.28
CA GLU A 119 8.58 8.85 6.84
C GLU A 119 7.84 7.56 6.51
N ASN A 120 6.83 7.68 5.65
CA ASN A 120 6.20 6.53 5.01
C ASN A 120 5.97 6.78 3.52
N ASN A 121 6.20 5.75 2.73
CA ASN A 121 5.99 5.75 1.29
C ASN A 121 4.83 4.81 0.94
N CYS A 122 4.00 5.18 -0.04
CA CYS A 122 2.91 4.35 -0.55
C CYS A 122 2.61 4.65 -2.02
N LEU A 123 1.81 3.80 -2.65
CA LEU A 123 1.23 4.13 -3.95
C LEU A 123 -0.08 4.87 -3.74
N VAL A 124 -0.38 5.83 -4.60
CA VAL A 124 -1.68 6.48 -4.67
C VAL A 124 -2.25 6.28 -6.06
N VAL A 125 -3.50 5.83 -6.14
CA VAL A 125 -4.19 5.59 -7.41
C VAL A 125 -5.28 6.62 -7.60
N THR A 126 -5.28 7.29 -8.74
CA THR A 126 -6.34 8.22 -9.15
C THR A 126 -6.97 7.76 -10.46
N ALA A 127 -8.15 8.31 -10.79
CA ALA A 127 -8.60 8.32 -12.17
C ALA A 127 -7.73 9.28 -13.02
N ARG A 128 -7.78 9.17 -14.34
CA ARG A 128 -7.13 10.16 -15.21
C ARG A 128 -7.69 11.56 -14.95
N ASN A 129 -6.81 12.56 -14.98
CA ASN A 129 -7.14 13.97 -14.74
C ASN A 129 -7.76 14.27 -13.37
N GLN A 130 -7.72 13.32 -12.43
CA GLN A 130 -8.13 13.53 -11.06
C GLN A 130 -6.93 14.02 -10.23
N PRO A 131 -7.10 15.05 -9.36
CA PRO A 131 -6.02 15.51 -8.50
C PRO A 131 -5.58 14.42 -7.50
N PHE A 132 -4.28 14.42 -7.17
CA PHE A 132 -3.65 13.45 -6.26
C PHE A 132 -4.41 13.29 -4.93
N GLU A 133 -4.91 14.37 -4.34
CA GLU A 133 -5.58 14.34 -3.04
C GLU A 133 -6.94 13.60 -3.03
N TYR A 134 -7.48 13.26 -4.20
CA TYR A 134 -8.70 12.45 -4.33
C TYR A 134 -8.42 10.97 -4.59
N GLY A 135 -7.15 10.59 -4.67
CA GLY A 135 -6.75 9.21 -4.90
C GLY A 135 -6.98 8.27 -3.70
N ILE A 136 -6.72 7.00 -3.97
CA ILE A 136 -6.73 5.91 -2.98
C ILE A 136 -5.29 5.52 -2.68
N VAL A 137 -4.93 5.59 -1.40
CA VAL A 137 -3.66 5.09 -0.87
C VAL A 137 -3.66 3.57 -0.90
N LEU A 138 -2.56 2.97 -1.36
CA LEU A 138 -2.25 1.54 -1.31
C LEU A 138 -0.91 1.36 -0.58
N ASP A 139 -0.95 0.72 0.57
CA ASP A 139 0.23 0.53 1.43
C ASP A 139 0.31 -0.92 1.93
N GLY A 140 1.29 -1.65 1.40
CA GLY A 140 1.58 -3.03 1.81
C GLY A 140 2.47 -3.15 3.05
N TRP A 141 3.13 -2.06 3.46
CA TRP A 141 4.09 -2.07 4.56
C TRP A 141 3.39 -1.96 5.92
N ARG A 142 2.47 -1.01 6.09
CA ARG A 142 1.96 -0.63 7.43
C ARG A 142 1.19 -1.72 8.17
N ARG A 143 0.67 -2.72 7.46
CA ARG A 143 0.01 -3.91 8.05
C ARG A 143 0.77 -5.21 7.78
N GLY A 144 2.07 -5.12 7.54
CA GLY A 144 2.96 -6.26 7.43
C GLY A 144 2.61 -7.22 6.29
N GLY A 145 2.40 -6.69 5.08
CA GLY A 145 2.08 -7.47 3.89
C GLY A 145 0.60 -7.63 3.60
N ARG A 146 -0.29 -7.37 4.56
CA ARG A 146 -1.71 -7.19 4.24
C ARG A 146 -1.89 -5.80 3.64
N LEU A 147 -2.39 -5.72 2.42
CA LEU A 147 -2.60 -4.43 1.78
C LEU A 147 -3.57 -3.58 2.62
N PHE A 148 -3.11 -2.41 3.04
CA PHE A 148 -3.95 -1.34 3.54
C PHE A 148 -4.33 -0.44 2.38
N TRP A 149 -5.60 -0.02 2.36
CA TRP A 149 -6.04 0.99 1.43
C TRP A 149 -7.12 1.88 2.03
N SER A 150 -7.14 3.14 1.61
CA SER A 150 -8.16 4.11 2.00
C SER A 150 -8.14 5.31 1.04
N ALA A 151 -9.22 6.09 0.99
CA ALA A 151 -9.16 7.39 0.33
C ALA A 151 -8.12 8.28 1.04
N LEU A 152 -7.26 8.96 0.29
CA LEU A 152 -6.12 9.70 0.83
C LEU A 152 -6.51 10.68 1.94
N LYS A 153 -7.60 11.43 1.76
CA LYS A 153 -8.12 12.38 2.76
C LYS A 153 -8.66 11.72 4.04
N LYS A 154 -8.95 10.42 4.00
CA LYS A 154 -9.48 9.63 5.12
C LYS A 154 -8.39 8.81 5.82
N ASP A 155 -7.14 8.91 5.40
CA ASP A 155 -6.03 8.23 6.05
C ASP A 155 -5.63 8.94 7.34
N SER A 156 -6.25 8.55 8.45
CA SER A 156 -6.03 9.16 9.77
C SER A 156 -4.67 8.84 10.37
N GLU A 157 -3.95 7.82 9.89
CA GLU A 157 -2.61 7.50 10.40
C GLU A 157 -1.56 8.51 9.90
N TYR A 158 -1.87 9.26 8.84
CA TYR A 158 -1.00 10.26 8.22
C TYR A 158 -1.72 11.62 8.06
N ASP A 159 -2.47 12.04 9.08
CA ASP A 159 -3.03 13.40 9.17
C ASP A 159 -1.91 14.39 9.57
N SER A 160 -1.87 15.58 8.96
CA SER A 160 -0.85 16.61 9.19
C SER A 160 -1.32 17.76 10.10
N GLY A 161 -2.55 17.71 10.61
CA GLY A 161 -3.04 18.72 11.55
C GLY A 161 -2.19 18.81 12.83
N VAL A 162 -2.07 20.00 13.41
CA VAL A 162 -1.22 20.35 14.59
C VAL A 162 -1.47 19.48 15.85
N ASP A 163 -2.56 18.69 15.90
CA ASP A 163 -2.84 17.71 16.98
C ASP A 163 -3.06 16.28 16.46
N ALA A 164 -2.54 15.92 15.28
CA ALA A 164 -2.82 14.66 14.59
C ALA A 164 -2.60 13.41 15.44
N GLN A 165 -1.59 13.43 16.33
CA GLN A 165 -1.31 12.30 17.21
C GLN A 165 -2.30 12.16 18.39
N TRP A 166 -2.93 13.26 18.83
CA TRP A 166 -3.95 13.26 19.89
C TRP A 166 -5.37 13.06 19.33
N ARG A 167 -5.68 13.60 18.14
CA ARG A 167 -7.02 13.59 17.53
C ARG A 167 -7.44 12.25 16.93
N ALA A 168 -6.49 11.41 16.50
CA ALA A 168 -6.78 10.06 15.98
C ALA A 168 -7.57 9.16 16.96
N SER A 169 -7.57 9.49 18.26
CA SER A 169 -8.26 8.73 19.30
C SER A 169 -9.69 9.18 19.61
N ARG A 170 -10.17 10.34 19.11
CA ARG A 170 -11.47 10.90 19.57
C ARG A 170 -12.40 11.52 18.53
N HIS A 171 -11.93 12.04 17.39
CA HIS A 171 -12.81 12.62 16.37
C HIS A 171 -12.20 12.47 14.97
N GLY A 172 -13.05 12.20 13.96
CA GLY A 172 -12.63 11.86 12.60
C GLY A 172 -11.66 12.86 11.93
N SER A 173 -10.95 12.37 10.91
CA SER A 173 -9.92 13.09 10.13
C SER A 173 -10.36 14.48 9.69
N TYR A 174 -9.58 15.51 10.03
CA TYR A 174 -9.81 16.91 9.63
C TYR A 174 -8.92 17.28 8.44
N GLY A 175 -9.11 16.58 7.32
CA GLY A 175 -9.01 17.14 5.97
C GLY A 175 -7.64 17.52 5.40
N VAL A 176 -6.54 17.55 6.16
CA VAL A 176 -5.21 17.88 5.63
C VAL A 176 -4.26 16.68 5.80
N SER A 177 -4.19 15.88 4.75
CA SER A 177 -3.29 14.73 4.69
C SER A 177 -1.81 15.15 4.62
N ALA A 178 -0.94 14.42 5.31
CA ALA A 178 0.51 14.55 5.22
C ALA A 178 1.07 13.99 3.90
N TRP A 179 0.28 13.19 3.17
CA TRP A 179 0.67 12.64 1.88
C TRP A 179 0.93 13.75 0.86
N LYS A 180 2.12 13.72 0.27
CA LYS A 180 2.52 14.54 -0.88
C LYS A 180 2.93 13.62 -2.02
N GLU A 181 2.66 14.06 -3.23
CA GLU A 181 3.12 13.37 -4.43
C GLU A 181 4.63 13.58 -4.59
N ASP A 182 5.37 12.50 -4.82
CA ASP A 182 6.75 12.56 -5.29
C ASP A 182 6.75 12.51 -6.82
N PRO A 183 7.11 13.63 -7.52
CA PRO A 183 7.04 13.69 -8.97
C PRO A 183 8.09 12.83 -9.66
N LEU A 184 9.24 12.58 -9.04
CA LEU A 184 10.32 11.77 -9.63
C LEU A 184 9.88 10.31 -9.72
N TYR A 185 9.41 9.75 -8.61
CA TYR A 185 8.96 8.36 -8.57
C TYR A 185 7.61 8.16 -9.26
N THR A 186 6.76 9.20 -9.30
CA THR A 186 5.55 9.17 -10.13
C THR A 186 5.88 9.09 -11.61
N ALA A 187 6.85 9.88 -12.10
CA ALA A 187 7.30 9.79 -13.48
C ALA A 187 7.84 8.39 -13.82
N TRP A 188 8.58 7.77 -12.89
CA TRP A 188 8.97 6.36 -13.04
C TRP A 188 7.78 5.42 -13.13
N LEU A 189 6.75 5.57 -12.30
CA LEU A 189 5.54 4.73 -12.35
C LEU A 189 4.81 4.81 -13.70
N GLN A 190 4.95 5.93 -14.41
CA GLN A 190 4.33 6.15 -15.71
C GLN A 190 5.24 5.78 -16.90
N ASP A 191 6.52 5.52 -16.66
CA ASP A 191 7.45 5.09 -17.69
C ASP A 191 7.43 3.56 -17.87
N TYR A 192 6.72 3.12 -18.91
CA TYR A 192 6.61 1.72 -19.33
C TYR A 192 7.72 1.27 -20.29
N THR A 193 8.60 2.18 -20.74
CA THR A 193 9.51 1.93 -21.86
C THR A 193 10.99 1.99 -21.51
N GLN A 194 11.36 2.74 -20.46
CA GLN A 194 12.77 2.95 -20.10
C GLN A 194 13.09 2.55 -18.65
N ALA A 195 12.48 1.45 -18.17
CA ALA A 195 12.67 0.94 -16.81
C ALA A 195 14.16 0.77 -16.40
N SER A 196 15.03 0.37 -17.34
CA SER A 196 16.48 0.17 -17.08
C SER A 196 17.29 1.45 -16.88
N LYS A 197 16.73 2.63 -17.15
CA LYS A 197 17.43 3.93 -16.99
C LYS A 197 17.25 4.54 -15.61
N TRP A 198 16.32 4.03 -14.81
CA TRP A 198 16.02 4.58 -13.49
C TRP A 198 17.00 4.05 -12.45
N GLN A 199 17.80 4.95 -11.88
CA GLN A 199 18.62 4.65 -10.71
C GLN A 199 17.80 4.94 -9.45
N TRP A 200 17.50 3.89 -8.69
CA TRP A 200 16.79 4.03 -7.42
C TRP A 200 17.68 4.77 -6.42
N GLN A 201 17.24 5.95 -5.96
CA GLN A 201 17.91 6.62 -4.86
C GLN A 201 17.62 5.86 -3.56
N THR A 202 18.69 5.45 -2.87
CA THR A 202 18.63 4.72 -1.59
C THR A 202 18.05 5.54 -0.43
N THR A 203 17.64 6.78 -0.68
CA THR A 203 17.10 7.73 0.29
C THR A 203 15.65 7.49 0.64
N ALA A 204 14.84 6.90 -0.25
CA ALA A 204 13.47 6.50 0.09
C ALA A 204 13.50 5.27 1.02
N ARG A 205 13.23 5.50 2.31
CA ARG A 205 13.20 4.48 3.36
C ARG A 205 11.78 3.93 3.53
#